data_AF-Q8GTJ5-F1
#
_entry.id   AF-Q8GTJ5-F1
#
_cell.length_a   1.000
_cell.length_b   1.000
_cell.length_c   1.000
_cell.angle_alpha   90.00
_cell.angle_beta   90.00
_cell.angle_gamma   90.00
#
_symmetry.space_group_name_H-M   'P 1'
#
loop_
_entity.id
_entity.type
_entity.pdbx_description
1 polymer ?
#
loop_
_entity_poly.entity_id
_entity_poly.type
_entity_poly.pdbx_seq_one_letter_code
_entity_poly.pdbx_strand_id
1 'polypeptide(L)'
;LGFLADADQERFDRLRYVELKHGRIAMPAFLGQITTRAGIHLPGNIDLAGDSFDSYPDGLAALFGEDAIPSAGLAQIVGFIGCLELAVMKDVKGEGEFPGDFRNGAIDFGWDTFGPETKLRKRAIELNNGRAAMMGILAL
;
A
#
# COMPACT_ATOMS: atom_id res chain seq x y z
N LEU A 1 11.53 5.65 -23.26
CA LEU A 1 11.83 4.27 -22.81
C LEU A 1 11.12 3.19 -23.63
N GLY A 2 9.98 3.46 -24.29
CA GLY A 2 9.42 2.53 -25.28
C GLY A 2 8.91 1.21 -24.72
N PHE A 3 8.58 1.14 -23.42
CA PHE A 3 8.18 -0.11 -22.75
C PHE A 3 6.95 -0.83 -23.32
N LEU A 4 6.16 -0.14 -24.15
CA LEU A 4 4.96 -0.68 -24.79
C LEU A 4 5.11 -0.90 -26.31
N ALA A 5 6.30 -0.65 -26.89
CA ALA A 5 6.49 -0.73 -28.34
C ALA A 5 6.29 -2.15 -28.88
N ASP A 6 6.74 -3.17 -28.14
CA ASP A 6 6.61 -4.60 -28.48
C ASP A 6 5.93 -5.38 -27.34
N ALA A 7 5.08 -4.73 -26.55
CA ALA A 7 4.40 -5.36 -25.42
C ALA A 7 3.10 -6.02 -25.87
N ASP A 8 2.92 -7.28 -25.50
CA ASP A 8 1.62 -7.95 -25.57
C ASP A 8 0.69 -7.50 -24.43
N GLN A 9 -0.56 -8.00 -24.46
CA GLN A 9 -1.56 -7.68 -23.45
C GLN A 9 -1.13 -8.12 -22.05
N GLU A 10 -0.52 -9.32 -21.94
CA GLU A 10 -0.03 -9.85 -20.66
C GLU A 10 1.04 -8.92 -20.05
N ARG A 11 1.96 -8.44 -20.88
CA ARG A 11 2.98 -7.49 -20.45
C ARG A 11 2.37 -6.20 -19.96
N PHE A 12 1.38 -5.66 -20.67
CA PHE A 12 0.67 -4.45 -20.24
C PHE A 12 -0.07 -4.67 -18.91
N ASP A 13 -0.80 -5.77 -18.76
CA ASP A 13 -1.57 -6.08 -17.56
C ASP A 13 -0.66 -6.28 -16.34
N ARG A 14 0.49 -6.93 -16.54
CA ARG A 14 1.54 -7.03 -15.51
C ARG A 14 2.09 -5.66 -15.12
N LEU A 15 2.39 -4.79 -16.09
CA LEU A 15 2.86 -3.43 -15.80
C LEU A 15 1.82 -2.62 -15.03
N ARG A 16 0.55 -2.71 -15.43
CA ARG A 16 -0.57 -2.05 -14.73
C ARG A 16 -0.74 -2.57 -13.31
N TYR A 17 -0.67 -3.88 -13.11
CA TYR A 17 -0.75 -4.50 -11.80
C TYR A 17 0.38 -4.02 -10.87
N VAL A 18 1.62 -4.04 -11.37
CA VAL A 18 2.79 -3.60 -10.61
C VAL A 18 2.72 -2.11 -10.28
N GLU A 19 2.33 -1.27 -11.23
CA GLU A 19 2.13 0.18 -11.02
C GLU A 19 1.08 0.46 -9.94
N LEU A 20 -0.07 -0.23 -10.00
CA LEU A 20 -1.12 -0.11 -8.99
C LEU A 20 -0.65 -0.55 -7.61
N LYS A 21 0.09 -1.67 -7.52
CA LYS A 21 0.64 -2.16 -6.25
C LYS A 21 1.59 -1.13 -5.62
N HIS A 22 2.52 -0.57 -6.39
CA HIS A 22 3.44 0.46 -5.88
C HIS A 22 2.69 1.72 -5.46
N GLY A 23 1.74 2.18 -6.27
CA GLY A 23 0.90 3.34 -5.92
C GLY A 23 0.10 3.13 -4.63
N ARG A 24 -0.49 1.94 -4.45
CA ARG A 24 -1.26 1.58 -3.25
C ARG A 24 -0.40 1.42 -1.99
N ILE A 25 0.88 1.09 -2.12
CA ILE A 25 1.83 1.10 -1.00
C ILE A 25 2.25 2.55 -0.69
N ALA A 26 2.51 3.35 -1.71
CA ALA A 26 2.99 4.72 -1.56
C ALA A 26 1.94 5.67 -0.94
N MET A 27 0.66 5.53 -1.30
CA MET A 27 -0.42 6.38 -0.75
C MET A 27 -0.51 6.34 0.80
N PRO A 28 -0.66 5.17 1.46
CA PRO A 28 -0.65 5.08 2.91
C PRO A 28 0.73 5.35 3.52
N ALA A 29 1.83 5.03 2.82
CA ALA A 29 3.17 5.38 3.31
C ALA A 29 3.35 6.90 3.45
N PHE A 30 2.90 7.67 2.43
CA PHE A 30 2.93 9.13 2.46
C PHE A 30 2.03 9.70 3.57
N LEU A 31 0.80 9.19 3.72
CA LEU A 31 -0.09 9.59 4.81
C LEU A 31 0.48 9.25 6.20
N GLY A 32 1.13 8.09 6.33
CA GLY A 32 1.78 7.65 7.56
C GLY A 32 2.91 8.59 7.98
N GLN A 33 3.75 9.00 7.03
CA GLN A 33 4.80 9.99 7.26
C GLN A 33 4.24 11.35 7.72
N ILE A 34 3.13 11.81 7.13
CA ILE A 34 2.49 13.07 7.56
C ILE A 34 1.96 12.94 8.99
N THR A 35 1.26 11.85 9.30
CA THR A 35 0.58 11.65 10.58
C THR A 35 1.57 11.58 11.75
N THR A 36 2.63 10.78 11.59
CA THR A 36 3.66 10.58 12.62
C THR A 36 4.47 11.85 12.87
N ARG A 37 4.90 12.53 11.79
CA ARG A 37 5.58 13.84 11.88
C ARG A 37 4.71 14.97 12.42
N ALA A 38 3.38 14.85 12.35
CA ALA A 38 2.45 15.75 13.00
C ALA A 38 2.33 15.50 14.53
N GLY A 39 3.06 14.51 15.06
CA GLY A 39 3.04 14.13 16.48
C GLY A 39 1.88 13.20 16.86
N ILE A 40 1.12 12.69 15.89
CA ILE A 40 -0.05 11.85 16.16
C ILE A 40 0.40 10.40 16.26
N HIS A 41 0.44 9.89 17.49
CA HIS A 41 0.83 8.53 17.83
C HIS A 41 -0.32 7.75 18.45
N LEU A 42 -0.27 6.42 18.40
CA LEU A 42 -1.22 5.59 19.12
C LEU A 42 -1.00 5.75 20.62
N PRO A 43 -2.08 5.81 21.43
CA PRO A 43 -1.94 5.87 22.87
C PRO A 43 -1.46 4.53 23.45
N GLY A 44 -0.67 4.58 24.51
CA GLY A 44 -0.20 3.42 25.25
C GLY A 44 1.17 2.91 24.80
N ASN A 45 1.47 1.66 25.19
CA ASN A 45 2.77 1.04 24.98
C ASN A 45 2.72 0.10 23.78
N ILE A 46 3.78 0.11 22.97
CA ILE A 46 3.94 -0.81 21.84
C ILE A 46 4.30 -2.23 22.32
N ASP A 47 4.92 -2.33 23.49
CA ASP A 47 5.41 -3.57 24.04
C ASP A 47 5.07 -3.74 25.54
N LEU A 48 5.52 -4.88 26.08
CA LEU A 48 5.35 -5.22 27.49
C LEU A 48 6.44 -4.60 28.38
N ALA A 49 7.50 -4.04 27.82
CA ALA A 49 8.57 -3.37 28.58
C ALA A 49 8.15 -1.95 28.99
N GLY A 50 7.20 -1.37 28.29
CA GLY A 50 6.61 -0.08 28.62
C GLY A 50 6.98 1.03 27.64
N ASP A 51 7.57 0.69 26.50
CA ASP A 51 7.94 1.69 25.50
C ASP A 51 6.68 2.22 24.81
N SER A 52 6.51 3.54 24.81
CA SER A 52 5.35 4.20 24.19
C SER A 52 5.52 4.36 22.67
N PHE A 53 4.43 4.53 21.93
CA PHE A 53 4.54 4.70 20.47
C PHE A 53 5.24 5.99 20.05
N ASP A 54 5.25 7.02 20.90
CA ASP A 54 5.90 8.31 20.67
C ASP A 54 7.37 8.35 21.11
N SER A 55 7.90 7.28 21.73
CA SER A 55 9.32 7.18 22.06
C SER A 55 10.19 6.79 20.86
N TYR A 56 9.59 6.23 19.82
CA TYR A 56 10.28 5.83 18.59
C TYR A 56 10.38 7.01 17.61
N PRO A 57 11.52 7.18 16.91
CA PRO A 57 11.71 8.29 15.99
C PRO A 57 10.94 8.10 14.68
N ASP A 58 10.69 9.18 13.95
CA ASP A 58 10.02 9.16 12.65
C ASP A 58 10.92 8.67 11.49
N GLY A 59 10.29 8.25 10.40
CA GLY A 59 10.98 8.01 9.13
C GLY A 59 11.94 6.83 9.16
N LEU A 60 13.10 6.97 8.50
CA LEU A 60 14.10 5.90 8.44
C LEU A 60 14.78 5.64 9.79
N ALA A 61 14.76 6.60 10.71
CA ALA A 61 15.29 6.40 12.05
C ALA A 61 14.47 5.35 12.83
N ALA A 62 13.18 5.20 12.56
CA ALA A 62 12.35 4.14 13.14
C ALA A 62 12.85 2.73 12.79
N LEU A 63 13.58 2.60 11.68
CA LEU A 63 14.06 1.32 11.13
C LEU A 63 15.55 1.07 11.41
N PHE A 64 16.37 2.12 11.36
CA PHE A 64 17.84 2.02 11.40
C PHE A 64 18.51 2.96 12.41
N GLY A 65 17.73 3.75 13.16
CA GLY A 65 18.24 4.65 14.19
C GLY A 65 18.68 3.93 15.46
N GLU A 66 19.20 4.70 16.41
CA GLU A 66 19.65 4.19 17.71
C GLU A 66 18.47 3.67 18.53
N ASP A 67 17.33 4.38 18.49
CA ASP A 67 16.06 4.00 19.12
C ASP A 67 15.09 3.34 18.12
N ALA A 68 15.61 2.51 17.22
CA ALA A 68 14.80 1.83 16.22
C ALA A 68 13.88 0.74 16.81
N ILE A 69 12.80 0.43 16.09
CA ILE A 69 11.88 -0.67 16.45
C ILE A 69 12.67 -1.99 16.55
N PRO A 70 12.48 -2.78 17.62
CA PRO A 70 13.17 -4.05 17.79
C PRO A 70 12.99 -4.99 16.59
N SER A 71 14.05 -5.75 16.25
CA SER A 71 14.06 -6.63 15.08
C SER A 71 12.92 -7.67 15.08
N ALA A 72 12.49 -8.14 16.25
CA ALA A 72 11.34 -9.02 16.39
C ALA A 72 10.02 -8.33 16.01
N GLY A 73 9.85 -7.05 16.35
CA GLY A 73 8.69 -6.25 15.93
C GLY A 73 8.67 -6.03 14.41
N LEU A 74 9.82 -5.69 13.83
CA LEU A 74 9.96 -5.58 12.38
C LEU A 74 9.67 -6.91 11.66
N ALA A 75 10.13 -8.03 12.21
CA ALA A 75 9.86 -9.35 11.66
C ALA A 75 8.36 -9.70 11.69
N GLN A 76 7.62 -9.29 12.74
CA GLN A 76 6.16 -9.46 12.78
C GLN A 76 5.46 -8.62 11.71
N ILE A 77 5.89 -7.37 11.50
CA ILE A 77 5.34 -6.49 10.45
C ILE A 77 5.58 -7.09 9.07
N VAL A 78 6.81 -7.49 8.77
CA VAL A 78 7.18 -8.10 7.49
C VAL A 78 6.45 -9.44 7.29
N GLY A 79 6.38 -10.26 8.32
CA GLY A 79 5.64 -11.52 8.30
C GLY A 79 4.15 -11.31 8.02
N PHE A 80 3.53 -10.31 8.65
CA PHE A 80 2.14 -9.95 8.42
C PHE A 80 1.91 -9.46 6.98
N ILE A 81 2.76 -8.57 6.47
CA ILE A 81 2.69 -8.10 5.08
C ILE A 81 2.84 -9.28 4.10
N GLY A 82 3.80 -10.18 4.35
CA GLY A 82 3.98 -11.39 3.54
C GLY A 82 2.75 -12.30 3.53
N CYS A 83 2.14 -12.51 4.70
CA CYS A 83 0.87 -13.24 4.81
C CYS A 83 -0.25 -12.58 4.01
N LEU A 84 -0.37 -11.24 4.06
CA LEU A 84 -1.35 -10.51 3.27
C LEU A 84 -1.13 -10.69 1.77
N GLU A 85 0.12 -10.62 1.29
CA GLU A 85 0.43 -10.81 -0.13
C GLU A 85 0.12 -12.23 -0.62
N LEU A 86 0.39 -13.26 0.21
CA LEU A 86 0.19 -14.66 -0.17
C LEU A 86 -1.26 -15.11 -0.09
N ALA A 87 -2.04 -14.56 0.84
CA ALA A 87 -3.40 -15.04 1.15
C ALA A 87 -4.52 -14.10 0.71
N VAL A 88 -4.35 -12.77 0.85
CA VAL A 88 -5.45 -11.79 0.77
C VAL A 88 -5.34 -10.88 -0.45
N MET A 89 -4.17 -10.29 -0.70
CA MET A 89 -3.92 -9.28 -1.74
C MET A 89 -3.63 -9.91 -3.10
N LYS A 90 -4.43 -10.90 -3.48
CA LYS A 90 -4.40 -11.57 -4.77
C LYS A 90 -5.82 -11.87 -5.23
N ASP A 91 -5.99 -12.02 -6.54
CA ASP A 91 -7.21 -12.63 -7.07
C ASP A 91 -7.13 -14.14 -6.85
N VAL A 92 -7.82 -14.61 -5.81
CA VAL A 92 -7.86 -16.01 -5.39
C VAL A 92 -8.84 -16.80 -6.25
N LYS A 93 -9.93 -16.16 -6.70
CA LYS A 93 -11.03 -16.82 -7.40
C LYS A 93 -10.92 -16.71 -8.93
N GLY A 94 -10.06 -15.82 -9.43
CA GLY A 94 -9.99 -15.52 -10.87
C GLY A 94 -11.18 -14.69 -11.36
N GLU A 95 -11.86 -14.01 -10.44
CA GLU A 95 -13.09 -13.24 -10.71
C GLU A 95 -12.80 -11.73 -10.89
N GLY A 96 -11.52 -11.32 -10.88
CA GLY A 96 -11.15 -9.92 -11.01
C GLY A 96 -11.54 -9.33 -12.37
N GLU A 97 -12.26 -8.20 -12.36
CA GLU A 97 -12.66 -7.50 -13.60
C GLU A 97 -11.46 -6.86 -14.33
N PHE A 98 -10.38 -6.59 -13.61
CA PHE A 98 -9.19 -5.92 -14.12
C PHE A 98 -7.96 -6.17 -13.22
N PRO A 99 -6.73 -5.95 -13.73
CA PRO A 99 -5.52 -6.09 -12.91
C PRO A 99 -5.57 -5.18 -11.68
N GLY A 100 -5.48 -5.78 -10.49
CA GLY A 100 -5.55 -5.09 -9.19
C GLY A 100 -6.94 -5.11 -8.53
N ASP A 101 -7.88 -5.87 -9.06
CA ASP A 101 -9.14 -6.19 -8.38
C ASP A 101 -8.97 -7.35 -7.40
N PHE A 102 -9.09 -7.06 -6.10
CA PHE A 102 -8.94 -8.05 -5.01
C PHE A 102 -10.25 -8.27 -4.23
N ARG A 103 -11.40 -7.85 -4.80
CA ARG A 103 -12.71 -7.99 -4.14
C ARG A 103 -13.10 -9.45 -3.95
N ASN A 104 -12.60 -10.35 -4.81
CA ASN A 104 -12.78 -11.81 -4.72
C ASN A 104 -14.26 -12.23 -4.53
N GLY A 105 -15.21 -11.43 -5.04
CA GLY A 105 -16.65 -11.62 -4.83
C GLY A 105 -17.08 -11.69 -3.35
N ALA A 106 -16.21 -11.30 -2.41
CA ALA A 106 -16.41 -11.43 -0.97
C ALA A 106 -16.64 -10.07 -0.30
N ILE A 107 -15.98 -9.03 -0.80
CA ILE A 107 -16.09 -7.67 -0.27
C ILE A 107 -16.46 -6.75 -1.42
N ASP A 108 -17.73 -6.35 -1.46
CA ASP A 108 -18.19 -5.28 -2.34
C ASP A 108 -18.82 -4.15 -1.51
N PHE A 109 -18.25 -2.95 -1.66
CA PHE A 109 -18.76 -1.73 -1.05
C PHE A 109 -19.63 -0.93 -2.04
N GLY A 110 -20.38 -1.64 -2.89
CA GLY A 110 -21.29 -1.07 -3.89
C GLY A 110 -20.62 -0.74 -5.22
N TRP A 111 -19.54 -1.44 -5.60
CA TRP A 111 -18.90 -1.28 -6.90
C TRP A 111 -19.90 -1.50 -8.05
N ASP A 112 -20.78 -2.48 -7.91
CA ASP A 112 -21.75 -2.84 -8.95
C ASP A 112 -22.87 -1.82 -9.11
N THR A 113 -23.03 -0.91 -8.15
CA THR A 113 -23.97 0.21 -8.25
C THR A 113 -23.46 1.35 -9.15
N PHE A 114 -22.15 1.39 -9.45
CA PHE A 114 -21.58 2.45 -10.27
C PHE A 114 -21.72 2.17 -11.77
N GLY A 115 -22.13 3.21 -12.52
CA GLY A 115 -22.06 3.19 -13.97
C GLY A 115 -20.62 3.13 -14.51
N PRO A 116 -20.43 2.71 -15.77
CA PRO A 116 -19.11 2.44 -16.37
C PRO A 116 -18.18 3.67 -16.37
N GLU A 117 -18.73 4.86 -16.61
CA GLU A 117 -17.95 6.11 -16.60
C GLU A 117 -17.43 6.42 -15.19
N THR A 118 -18.24 6.21 -14.15
CA THR A 118 -17.82 6.42 -12.77
C THR A 118 -16.74 5.42 -12.37
N LYS A 119 -16.89 4.14 -12.75
CA LYS A 119 -15.86 3.11 -12.52
C LYS A 119 -14.52 3.51 -13.15
N LEU A 120 -14.52 3.94 -14.41
CA LEU A 120 -13.31 4.42 -15.10
C LEU A 120 -12.69 5.65 -14.41
N ARG A 121 -13.52 6.64 -14.07
CA ARG A 121 -13.06 7.84 -13.37
C ARG A 121 -12.42 7.53 -12.03
N LYS A 122 -13.05 6.68 -11.21
CA LYS A 122 -12.53 6.32 -9.87
C LYS A 122 -11.21 5.55 -9.96
N ARG A 123 -11.07 4.63 -10.92
CA ARG A 123 -9.81 3.92 -11.19
C ARG A 123 -8.71 4.87 -11.66
N ALA A 124 -9.04 5.85 -12.49
CA ALA A 124 -8.07 6.87 -12.92
C ALA A 124 -7.61 7.76 -11.74
N ILE A 125 -8.53 8.11 -10.84
CA ILE A 125 -8.19 8.86 -9.60
C ILE A 125 -7.23 8.05 -8.73
N GLU A 126 -7.54 6.78 -8.47
CA GLU A 126 -6.67 5.90 -7.70
C GLU A 126 -5.27 5.81 -8.31
N LEU A 127 -5.18 5.58 -9.63
CA LEU A 127 -3.91 5.46 -10.34
C LEU A 127 -3.08 6.74 -10.26
N ASN A 128 -3.70 7.90 -10.51
CA ASN A 128 -2.99 9.17 -10.51
C ASN A 128 -2.58 9.61 -9.10
N ASN A 129 -3.40 9.34 -8.09
CA ASN A 129 -3.02 9.56 -6.69
C ASN A 129 -1.85 8.64 -6.29
N GLY A 130 -1.87 7.37 -6.73
CA GLY A 130 -0.76 6.44 -6.54
C GLY A 130 0.54 6.94 -7.17
N ARG A 131 0.47 7.45 -8.41
CA ARG A 131 1.62 8.05 -9.12
C ARG A 131 2.18 9.27 -8.38
N ALA A 132 1.32 10.17 -7.93
CA ALA A 132 1.73 11.34 -7.16
C ALA A 132 2.36 10.93 -5.81
N ALA A 133 1.74 9.97 -5.12
CA ALA A 133 2.24 9.47 -3.84
C ALA A 133 3.60 8.77 -3.97
N MET A 134 3.86 8.03 -5.06
CA MET A 134 5.17 7.45 -5.33
C MET A 134 6.27 8.50 -5.42
N MET A 135 6.00 9.64 -6.06
CA MET A 135 6.95 10.75 -6.10
C MET A 135 7.04 11.46 -4.74
N GLY A 136 5.92 11.58 -4.02
CA GLY A 136 5.87 12.17 -2.70
C GLY A 136 6.70 11.40 -1.66
N ILE A 137 6.56 10.07 -1.61
CA ILE A 137 7.33 9.24 -0.67
C ILE A 137 8.81 9.15 -1.04
N LEU A 138 9.13 9.20 -2.34
CA LEU A 138 10.53 9.23 -2.80
C LEU A 138 11.24 10.54 -2.40
N ALA A 139 10.50 11.62 -2.23
CA ALA A 139 11.04 12.92 -1.86
C ALA A 139 11.25 13.09 -0.34
N LEU A 140 10.63 12.24 0.49
CA LEU A 140 10.69 12.25 1.96
C LEU A 140 11.89 11.45 2.48
#